data_AF-A0A520A7C6-F1
#
_entry.id   AF-A0A520A7C6-F1
#
_cell.length_a   1.000
_cell.length_b   1.000
_cell.length_c   1.000
_cell.angle_alpha   90.00
_cell.angle_beta   90.00
_cell.angle_gamma   90.00
#
_symmetry.space_group_name_H-M   'P 1'
#
loop_
_entity.id
_entity.type
_entity.pdbx_description
1 polymer ?
#
loop_
_entity_poly.entity_id
_entity_poly.type
_entity_poly.pdbx_seq_one_letter_code
_entity_poly.pdbx_strand_id
1 'polypeptide(L)'
;MKKYFKYIMLGMVVVVASSSCKKYLDINTNPNSLTSATPALVLPQAITGAASISNTFNQTFSDFGGFQANAGGFGGFGAVVLHTIMQMTLSM
;
A
#
# COMPACT_ATOMS: atom_id res chain seq x y z
N MET A 1 41.83 -28.03 32.61
CA MET A 1 40.43 -27.52 32.67
C MET A 1 40.30 -26.05 32.28
N LYS A 2 41.24 -25.16 32.65
CA LYS A 2 41.17 -23.70 32.35
C LYS A 2 41.10 -23.31 30.86
N LYS A 3 41.66 -24.14 29.96
CA LYS A 3 41.64 -23.88 28.50
C LYS A 3 40.26 -24.05 27.87
N TYR A 4 39.50 -25.07 28.30
CA TYR A 4 38.15 -25.33 27.78
C TYR A 4 37.09 -24.39 28.37
N PHE A 5 37.32 -23.90 29.60
CA PHE A 5 36.45 -22.92 30.25
C PHE A 5 36.31 -21.62 29.45
N LYS A 6 37.38 -21.15 28.80
CA LYS A 6 37.35 -19.96 27.94
C LYS A 6 36.46 -20.15 26.71
N TYR A 7 36.53 -21.32 26.07
CA TYR A 7 35.72 -21.64 24.90
C TYR A 7 34.23 -21.79 25.24
N ILE A 8 33.92 -22.37 26.42
CA ILE A 8 32.54 -22.49 26.91
C ILE A 8 31.94 -21.11 27.22
N MET A 9 32.71 -20.23 27.88
CA MET A 9 32.26 -18.85 28.15
C MET A 9 32.03 -18.04 26.87
N LEU A 10 32.91 -18.18 25.87
CA LEU A 10 32.75 -17.51 24.57
C LEU A 10 31.50 -18.01 23.82
N GLY A 11 31.24 -19.32 23.84
CA GLY A 11 30.03 -19.90 23.25
C GLY A 11 28.75 -19.38 23.92
N MET A 12 28.75 -19.21 25.24
CA MET A 12 27.61 -18.68 25.99
C MET A 12 27.28 -17.22 25.61
N VAL A 13 28.30 -16.38 25.41
CA VAL A 13 28.11 -14.97 25.01
C VAL A 13 27.47 -14.86 23.62
N VAL A 14 27.89 -15.71 22.68
CA VAL A 14 27.33 -15.72 21.32
C VAL A 14 25.87 -16.17 21.30
N VAL A 15 25.49 -17.14 22.14
CA VAL A 15 24.10 -17.61 22.28
C VAL A 15 23.19 -16.56 22.95
N VAL A 16 23.69 -15.82 23.93
CA VAL A 16 22.94 -14.71 24.56
C VAL A 16 22.81 -13.52 23.60
N ALA A 17 23.83 -13.23 22.80
CA ALA A 17 23.78 -12.16 21.80
C ALA A 17 22.81 -12.45 20.65
N SER A 18 22.68 -13.72 20.23
CA SER A 18 21.78 -14.12 19.14
C SER A 18 20.32 -14.33 19.57
N SER A 19 20.05 -14.50 20.87
CA SER A 19 18.69 -14.65 21.43
C SER A 19 17.99 -13.31 21.71
N SER A 20 18.61 -12.17 21.38
CA SER A 20 17.94 -10.87 21.40
C SER A 20 16.99 -10.73 20.19
N CYS A 21 15.92 -11.52 20.20
CA CYS A 21 14.86 -11.57 19.18
C CYS A 21 13.88 -10.38 19.23
N LYS A 22 14.22 -9.34 19.99
CA LYS A 22 13.50 -8.07 19.96
C LYS A 22 14.50 -7.05 19.45
N LYS A 23 14.20 -6.39 18.34
CA LYS A 23 14.94 -5.21 17.92
C LYS A 23 14.75 -4.11 18.96
N TYR A 24 15.56 -4.10 20.02
CA TYR A 24 15.56 -3.05 21.04
C TYR A 24 16.15 -1.72 20.53
N LEU A 25 16.77 -1.71 19.34
CA LEU A 25 17.33 -0.53 18.69
C LEU A 25 16.46 0.02 17.54
N ASP A 26 15.22 -0.49 17.35
CA ASP A 26 14.26 0.06 16.39
C ASP A 26 13.49 1.25 17.01
N ILE A 27 14.23 2.29 17.42
CA ILE A 27 13.69 3.46 18.09
C ILE A 27 12.93 4.40 17.12
N ASN A 28 12.99 4.11 15.82
CA ASN A 28 12.30 4.84 14.77
C ASN A 28 10.96 4.18 14.38
N THR A 29 10.23 3.67 15.37
CA THR A 29 8.83 3.34 15.16
C THR A 29 8.07 4.66 15.07
N ASN A 30 7.62 5.02 13.87
CA ASN A 30 6.83 6.22 13.65
C ASN A 30 5.58 6.19 14.56
N PRO A 31 5.48 7.07 15.58
CA PRO A 31 4.35 7.06 16.51
C PRO A 31 3.03 7.50 15.85
N ASN A 32 3.10 8.06 14.63
CA ASN A 32 1.94 8.44 13.83
C ASN A 32 1.47 7.30 12.91
N SER A 33 2.18 6.16 12.88
CA SER A 33 1.79 5.01 12.08
C SER A 33 0.73 4.19 12.81
N LEU A 34 -0.42 4.02 12.16
CA LEU A 34 -1.49 3.17 12.66
C LEU A 34 -1.10 1.70 12.44
N THR A 35 -0.40 1.10 13.40
CA THR A 35 0.07 -0.30 13.30
C THR A 35 -1.01 -1.32 13.67
N SER A 36 -2.07 -0.89 14.36
CA SER A 36 -3.25 -1.69 14.68
C SER A 36 -4.45 -0.78 14.89
N ALA A 37 -5.61 -1.16 14.36
CA ALA A 37 -6.87 -0.43 14.52
C ALA A 37 -8.05 -1.39 14.49
N THR A 38 -9.15 -0.99 15.13
CA THR A 38 -10.38 -1.77 15.07
C THR A 38 -11.04 -1.60 13.69
N PRO A 39 -11.79 -2.61 13.21
CA PRO A 39 -12.45 -2.54 11.91
C PRO A 39 -13.35 -1.31 11.76
N ALA A 40 -13.95 -0.81 12.85
CA ALA A 40 -14.79 0.38 12.83
C ALA A 40 -14.06 1.67 12.39
N LEU A 41 -12.75 1.76 12.61
CA LEU A 41 -11.95 2.91 12.17
C LEU A 41 -11.41 2.74 10.74
N VAL A 42 -11.17 1.50 10.30
CA VAL A 42 -10.63 1.20 8.96
C VAL A 42 -11.73 1.16 7.91
N LEU A 43 -12.91 0.66 8.26
CA LEU A 43 -14.01 0.44 7.32
C LEU A 43 -14.47 1.71 6.58
N PRO A 44 -14.66 2.87 7.24
CA PRO A 44 -15.06 4.09 6.53
C PRO A 44 -14.02 4.52 5.48
N GLN A 45 -12.73 4.48 5.84
CA GLN A 45 -11.64 4.83 4.93
C GLN A 45 -11.52 3.84 3.77
N ALA A 46 -11.70 2.55 4.03
CA ALA A 46 -11.72 1.52 2.98
C ALA A 46 -12.88 1.75 1.99
N ILE A 47 -14.07 2.10 2.49
CA ILE A 47 -15.23 2.41 1.64
C ILE A 47 -14.96 3.66 0.79
N THR A 48 -14.48 4.74 1.38
CA THR A 48 -14.20 5.98 0.63
C THR A 48 -13.08 5.78 -0.40
N GLY A 49 -12.05 5.01 -0.03
CA GLY A 49 -10.97 4.64 -0.94
C GLY A 49 -11.50 3.83 -2.13
N ALA A 50 -12.26 2.75 -1.86
CA ALA A 50 -12.86 1.94 -2.90
C ALA A 50 -13.81 2.75 -3.80
N ALA A 51 -14.68 3.58 -3.22
CA ALA A 51 -15.59 4.43 -3.97
C ALA A 51 -14.85 5.41 -4.88
N SER A 52 -13.74 6.01 -4.44
CA SER A 52 -12.93 6.92 -5.26
C SER A 52 -12.32 6.23 -6.48
N ILE A 53 -11.82 5.00 -6.30
CA ILE A 53 -11.26 4.18 -7.38
C ILE A 53 -12.38 3.78 -8.35
N SER A 54 -13.51 3.28 -7.83
CA SER A 54 -14.65 2.87 -8.66
C SER A 54 -15.22 4.03 -9.46
N ASN A 55 -15.35 5.22 -8.87
CA ASN A 55 -15.82 6.41 -9.57
C ASN A 55 -14.84 6.83 -10.67
N THR A 56 -13.55 6.84 -10.39
CA THR A 56 -12.52 7.19 -11.38
C THR A 56 -12.51 6.20 -12.54
N PHE A 57 -12.61 4.90 -12.23
CA PHE A 57 -12.72 3.86 -13.25
C PHE A 57 -14.00 4.05 -14.09
N ASN A 58 -15.14 4.28 -13.45
CA ASN A 58 -16.40 4.48 -14.16
C ASN A 58 -16.31 5.69 -15.09
N GLN A 59 -15.89 6.86 -14.60
CA GLN A 59 -15.75 8.07 -15.41
C GLN A 59 -14.80 7.89 -16.60
N THR A 60 -13.69 7.18 -16.41
CA THR A 60 -12.71 6.90 -17.47
C THR A 60 -13.31 5.99 -18.57
N PHE A 61 -14.07 4.96 -18.20
CA PHE A 61 -14.55 3.96 -19.16
C PHE A 61 -16.01 4.12 -19.58
N SER A 62 -16.74 5.07 -18.98
CA SER A 62 -18.16 5.32 -19.26
C SER A 62 -18.38 5.71 -20.72
N ASP A 63 -17.48 6.53 -21.27
CA ASP A 63 -17.52 6.93 -22.68
C ASP A 63 -17.29 5.74 -23.61
N PHE A 64 -16.30 4.88 -23.32
CA PHE A 64 -16.05 3.65 -24.10
C PHE A 64 -17.20 2.65 -24.04
N GLY A 65 -17.85 2.53 -22.89
CA GLY A 65 -19.03 1.68 -22.70
C GLY A 65 -20.31 2.26 -23.31
N GLY A 66 -20.27 3.49 -23.83
CA GLY A 66 -21.45 4.19 -24.33
C GLY A 66 -22.45 4.57 -23.23
N PHE A 67 -22.04 4.51 -21.96
CA PHE A 67 -22.86 4.89 -20.82
C PHE A 67 -22.87 6.41 -20.59
N GLN A 68 -21.94 7.13 -21.22
CA GLN A 68 -21.83 8.58 -21.19
C GLN A 68 -21.60 9.12 -22.59
N ALA A 69 -22.19 10.29 -22.85
CA ALA A 69 -22.01 11.03 -24.08
C ALA A 69 -21.49 12.43 -23.75
N ASN A 70 -20.62 12.97 -24.59
CA ASN A 70 -20.25 14.37 -24.56
C ASN A 70 -21.47 15.26 -24.85
N ALA A 71 -21.38 16.57 -24.59
CA ALA A 71 -22.48 17.53 -24.84
C ALA A 71 -23.00 17.53 -26.30
N GLY A 72 -22.29 16.90 -27.24
CA GLY A 72 -22.70 16.65 -28.63
C GLY A 72 -23.45 15.33 -28.90
N GLY A 73 -23.74 14.52 -27.88
CA GLY A 73 -24.67 13.39 -27.97
C GLY A 73 -24.09 12.04 -28.41
N PHE A 74 -22.77 11.87 -28.53
CA PHE A 74 -22.17 10.61 -28.95
C PHE A 74 -21.05 10.15 -28.00
N GLY A 75 -21.35 9.15 -27.17
CA GLY A 75 -20.35 8.44 -26.37
C GLY A 75 -19.51 7.49 -27.23
N GLY A 76 -18.23 7.31 -26.88
CA GLY A 76 -17.41 6.23 -27.43
C GLY A 76 -16.57 6.56 -28.67
N PHE A 77 -16.57 7.81 -29.14
CA PHE A 77 -15.73 8.24 -30.27
C PHE A 77 -15.23 9.69 -30.12
N GLY A 78 -14.22 10.07 -30.90
CA GLY A 78 -13.74 11.45 -31.01
C GLY A 78 -12.79 11.90 -29.88
N ALA A 79 -12.69 13.22 -29.67
CA ALA A 79 -11.71 13.84 -28.78
C ALA A 79 -11.80 13.38 -27.31
N VAL A 80 -12.99 12.97 -26.86
CA VAL A 80 -13.23 12.48 -25.49
C VAL A 80 -12.53 11.14 -25.24
N VAL A 81 -12.56 10.24 -26.23
CA VAL A 81 -11.86 8.95 -26.15
C VAL A 81 -10.34 9.14 -26.22
N LEU A 82 -9.87 10.03 -27.10
CA LEU A 82 -8.44 10.34 -27.23
C LEU A 82 -7.85 10.94 -25.95
N HIS A 83 -8.59 11.82 -25.27
CA HIS A 83 -8.17 12.40 -23.99
C HIS A 83 -8.05 11.35 -22.89
N THR A 84 -9.01 10.44 -22.82
CA THR A 84 -9.04 9.32 -21.87
C THR A 84 -7.86 8.36 -22.07
N ILE A 85 -7.55 8.00 -23.33
CA ILE A 85 -6.40 7.15 -23.64
C ILE A 85 -5.08 7.84 -23.23
N MET A 86 -4.95 9.14 -23.50
CA MET A 86 -3.77 9.90 -23.13
C MET A 86 -3.57 10.00 -21.62
N GLN A 87 -4.66 10.15 -20.85
CA GLN A 87 -4.61 10.16 -19.39
C GLN A 87 -4.17 8.79 -18.82
N MET A 88 -4.59 7.68 -19.43
CA MET A 88 -4.15 6.33 -19.04
C MET A 88 -2.66 6.11 -19.30
N THR A 89 -2.12 6.63 -20.40
CA THR A 89 -0.68 6.52 -20.73
C THR A 89 0.23 7.34 -19.82
N LEU A 90 -0.29 8.38 -19.16
CA LEU A 90 0.50 9.24 -18.27
C LEU A 90 0.57 8.72 -16.82
N SER A 91 -0.32 7.79 -16.47
CA SER A 91 -0.45 7.18 -15.14
C SER A 91 0.26 5.82 -15.00
N MET A 92 0.93 5.36 -16.06
CA MET A 92 1.80 4.17 -16.07
C MET A 92 3.26 4.57 -16.04
#